data_AF-A0A9P6XZN6-F1
#
_entry.id   AF-A0A9P6XZN6-F1
#
_cell.length_a   1.000
_cell.length_b   1.000
_cell.length_c   1.000
_cell.angle_alpha   90.00
_cell.angle_beta   90.00
_cell.angle_gamma   90.00
#
_symmetry.space_group_name_H-M   'P 1'
#
loop_
_entity.id
_entity.type
_entity.pdbx_description
1 polymer ?
#
loop_
_entity_poly.entity_id
_entity_poly.type
_entity_poly.pdbx_seq_one_letter_code
_entity_poly.pdbx_strand_id
1 'polypeptide(L)'
;MVHKSLLEAVQCCDKYPYTSSGTSIPFQYQNTVLGHILPDVFSALSTYNTAITPSPFVIQPDSVQFASWVDSFEKRTEVFKALTDHWRATKMFAALAGWRDELYPVYGQNEIVFVIERAASPLFGVATFGVHLNAYVVDEQGSTLV
;
A
#
# COMPACT_ATOMS: atom_id res chain seq x y z
N MET A 1 -17.57 -4.50 -14.51
CA MET A 1 -18.07 -5.64 -13.70
C MET A 1 -19.46 -5.25 -13.21
N VAL A 2 -20.46 -6.10 -13.34
CA VAL A 2 -21.84 -5.82 -12.89
C VAL A 2 -22.16 -6.80 -11.76
N HIS A 3 -22.47 -6.29 -10.57
CA HIS A 3 -22.84 -7.09 -9.41
C HIS A 3 -24.35 -7.32 -9.39
N LYS A 4 -24.80 -8.53 -9.04
CA LYS A 4 -26.21 -8.93 -8.99
C LYS A 4 -26.87 -8.59 -7.65
N SER A 5 -26.09 -8.19 -6.65
CA SER A 5 -26.58 -7.76 -5.34
C SER A 5 -25.57 -6.85 -4.63
N LEU A 6 -26.03 -6.12 -3.60
CA LEU A 6 -25.13 -5.35 -2.72
C LEU A 6 -24.15 -6.26 -1.98
N LEU A 7 -24.56 -7.47 -1.60
CA LEU A 7 -23.69 -8.46 -0.95
C LEU A 7 -22.52 -8.85 -1.86
N GLU A 8 -22.79 -9.08 -3.14
CA GLU A 8 -21.75 -9.42 -4.12
C GLU A 8 -20.75 -8.28 -4.31
N ALA A 9 -21.21 -7.01 -4.29
CA ALA A 9 -20.32 -5.86 -4.35
C ALA A 9 -19.40 -5.80 -3.12
N VAL A 10 -19.93 -6.01 -1.91
CA VAL A 10 -19.14 -6.03 -0.67
C VAL A 10 -18.11 -7.17 -0.69
N GLN A 11 -18.53 -8.39 -1.05
CA GLN A 11 -17.65 -9.55 -1.16
C GLN A 11 -16.59 -9.38 -2.26
N CYS A 12 -16.88 -8.60 -3.29
CA CYS A 12 -15.88 -8.29 -4.31
C CYS A 12 -14.75 -7.40 -3.76
N CYS A 13 -15.10 -6.46 -2.88
CA CYS A 13 -14.18 -5.53 -2.25
C CYS A 13 -13.40 -6.15 -1.07
N ASP A 14 -14.02 -7.04 -0.31
CA ASP A 14 -13.43 -7.65 0.88
C ASP A 14 -13.00 -9.11 0.62
N LYS A 15 -11.88 -9.27 -0.08
CA LYS A 15 -11.26 -10.58 -0.39
C LYS A 15 -10.04 -10.88 0.46
N TYR A 16 -9.79 -10.07 1.50
CA TYR A 16 -8.62 -10.28 2.34
C TYR A 16 -8.79 -11.58 3.16
N PRO A 17 -7.80 -12.47 3.17
CA PRO A 17 -7.94 -13.77 3.82
C PRO A 17 -7.65 -13.68 5.33
N TYR A 18 -8.63 -13.18 6.10
CA TYR A 18 -8.47 -12.92 7.54
C TYR A 18 -8.15 -14.16 8.41
N THR A 19 -8.47 -15.36 7.95
CA THR A 19 -8.44 -16.59 8.77
C THR A 19 -7.26 -17.53 8.49
N SER A 20 -6.43 -17.24 7.48
CA SER A 20 -5.26 -18.06 7.18
C SER A 20 -3.98 -17.41 7.72
N SER A 21 -3.40 -18.03 8.73
CA SER A 21 -2.03 -17.74 9.15
C SER A 21 -1.07 -17.97 7.96
N GLY A 22 -0.24 -16.98 7.64
CA GLY A 22 0.84 -17.10 6.66
C GLY A 22 0.56 -16.61 5.23
N THR A 23 -0.51 -15.85 4.97
CA THR A 23 -0.79 -15.35 3.60
C THR A 23 -0.08 -14.03 3.28
N SER A 24 0.35 -13.27 4.28
CA SER A 24 1.06 -12.01 4.11
C SER A 24 2.06 -11.78 5.24
N ILE A 25 3.10 -11.00 4.97
CA ILE A 25 4.14 -10.65 5.93
C ILE A 25 3.93 -9.18 6.35
N PRO A 26 3.80 -8.88 7.64
CA PRO A 26 3.56 -7.52 8.10
C PRO A 26 4.77 -6.62 7.82
N PHE A 27 4.51 -5.44 7.27
CA PHE A 27 5.46 -4.35 7.20
C PHE A 27 5.29 -3.45 8.42
N GLN A 28 6.34 -3.32 9.22
CA GLN A 28 6.26 -2.72 10.55
C GLN A 28 7.19 -1.51 10.66
N TYR A 29 6.75 -0.57 11.48
CA TYR A 29 7.55 0.55 11.95
C TYR A 29 7.28 0.77 13.43
N GLN A 30 8.33 0.69 14.25
CA GLN A 30 8.21 0.63 15.70
C GLN A 30 7.23 -0.48 16.09
N ASN A 31 6.24 -0.19 16.95
CA ASN A 31 5.23 -1.16 17.38
C ASN A 31 3.94 -1.13 16.55
N THR A 32 3.99 -0.59 15.32
CA THR A 32 2.82 -0.45 14.44
C THR A 32 3.01 -1.22 13.14
N VAL A 33 1.99 -2.00 12.74
CA VAL A 33 1.90 -2.58 11.40
C VAL A 33 1.40 -1.50 10.45
N LEU A 34 2.22 -1.14 9.46
CA LEU A 34 1.89 -0.15 8.44
C LEU A 34 1.10 -0.76 7.29
N GLY A 35 1.32 -2.05 7.02
CA GLY A 35 0.67 -2.78 5.94
C GLY A 35 1.08 -4.25 5.89
N HIS A 36 0.60 -4.96 4.87
CA HIS A 36 0.82 -6.39 4.68
C HIS A 36 1.38 -6.66 3.27
N ILE A 37 2.52 -7.32 3.21
CA ILE A 37 3.24 -7.65 1.98
C ILE A 37 2.87 -9.08 1.55
N LEU A 38 2.43 -9.23 0.29
CA LEU A 38 2.13 -10.55 -0.28
C LEU A 38 3.42 -11.31 -0.65
N PRO A 39 3.39 -12.65 -0.73
CA PRO A 39 4.59 -13.47 -0.97
C PRO A 39 5.40 -13.07 -2.20
N ASP A 40 4.74 -12.78 -3.32
CA ASP A 40 5.42 -12.37 -4.56
C ASP A 40 6.13 -11.02 -4.40
N VAL A 41 5.52 -10.07 -3.69
CA VAL A 41 6.13 -8.77 -3.38
C VAL A 41 7.29 -8.95 -2.40
N PHE A 42 7.14 -9.81 -1.39
CA PHE A 42 8.19 -10.13 -0.44
C PHE A 42 9.43 -10.74 -1.11
N SER A 43 9.23 -11.64 -2.08
CA SER A 43 10.31 -12.24 -2.87
C SER A 43 11.09 -11.18 -3.66
N ALA A 44 10.37 -10.30 -4.37
CA ALA A 44 10.98 -9.20 -5.11
C ALA A 44 11.71 -8.21 -4.17
N LEU A 45 11.13 -7.93 -3.00
CA LEU A 45 11.72 -7.05 -1.99
C LEU A 45 13.03 -7.64 -1.46
N SER A 46 13.04 -8.95 -1.17
CA SER A 46 14.23 -9.66 -0.68
C SER A 46 15.36 -9.64 -1.71
N THR A 47 15.02 -9.81 -2.99
CA THR A 47 15.98 -9.73 -4.10
C THR A 47 16.56 -8.32 -4.20
N TYR A 48 15.71 -7.28 -4.20
CA TYR A 48 16.18 -5.90 -4.21
C TYR A 48 17.06 -5.58 -3.00
N ASN A 49 16.62 -5.97 -1.80
CA ASN A 49 17.32 -5.66 -0.55
C ASN A 49 18.72 -6.29 -0.48
N THR A 50 18.90 -7.45 -1.11
CA THR A 50 20.21 -8.15 -1.22
C THR A 50 21.13 -7.49 -2.26
N ALA A 51 20.56 -6.84 -3.28
CA ALA A 51 21.31 -6.20 -4.36
C ALA A 51 21.83 -4.80 -4.00
N ILE A 52 21.33 -4.17 -2.93
CA ILE A 52 21.67 -2.81 -2.51
C ILE A 52 22.48 -2.85 -1.21
N THR A 53 23.55 -2.05 -1.14
CA THR A 53 24.38 -1.89 0.06
C THR A 53 24.51 -0.40 0.42
N PRO A 54 24.19 0.02 1.66
CA PRO A 54 23.61 -0.80 2.73
C PRO A 54 22.16 -1.22 2.42
N SER A 55 21.78 -2.44 2.84
CA SER A 55 20.41 -2.93 2.65
C SER A 55 19.41 -2.03 3.40
N PRO A 56 18.35 -1.53 2.74
CA PRO A 56 17.40 -0.61 3.37
C PRO A 56 16.40 -1.25 4.33
N PHE A 57 16.22 -2.57 4.27
CA PHE A 57 15.24 -3.29 5.09
C PHE A 57 15.89 -4.40 5.92
N VAL A 58 15.38 -4.61 7.13
CA VAL A 58 15.59 -5.81 7.93
C VAL A 58 14.43 -6.76 7.62
N ILE A 59 14.74 -7.88 6.98
CA ILE A 59 13.75 -8.86 6.53
C ILE A 59 13.86 -10.10 7.40
N GLN A 60 12.75 -10.46 8.05
CA GLN A 60 12.59 -11.66 8.88
C GLN A 60 11.43 -12.51 8.33
N PRO A 61 11.32 -13.79 8.74
CA PRO A 61 10.24 -14.66 8.25
C PRO A 61 8.83 -14.16 8.55
N ASP A 62 8.68 -13.37 9.61
CA ASP A 62 7.40 -12.91 10.15
C ASP A 62 7.24 -11.38 10.13
N SER A 63 8.25 -10.62 9.65
CA SER A 63 8.18 -9.17 9.58
C SER A 63 9.18 -8.55 8.59
N VAL A 64 8.82 -7.37 8.08
CA VAL A 64 9.73 -6.48 7.36
C VAL A 64 9.78 -5.15 8.08
N GLN A 65 10.97 -4.64 8.34
CA GLN A 65 11.20 -3.35 8.99
C GLN A 65 12.27 -2.55 8.24
N PHE A 66 12.33 -1.25 8.48
CA PHE A 66 13.44 -0.43 7.99
C PHE A 66 14.75 -0.80 8.70
N ALA A 67 15.87 -0.71 7.97
CA ALA A 67 17.19 -0.79 8.58
C ALA A 67 17.47 0.43 9.47
N SER A 68 18.34 0.25 10.47
CA SER A 68 18.62 1.28 11.49
C SER A 68 19.14 2.60 10.93
N TRP A 69 19.79 2.57 9.75
CA TRP A 69 20.30 3.78 9.10
C TRP A 69 19.21 4.60 8.40
N VAL A 70 18.04 4.00 8.14
CA VAL A 70 16.86 4.63 7.53
C VAL A 70 15.99 5.25 8.63
N ASP A 71 16.60 6.16 9.39
CA ASP A 71 16.09 6.70 10.66
C ASP A 71 15.21 7.96 10.52
N SER A 72 15.17 8.61 9.35
CA SER A 72 14.38 9.82 9.11
C SER A 72 13.22 9.60 8.12
N PHE A 73 12.24 10.51 8.16
CA PHE A 73 11.12 10.53 7.21
C PHE A 73 11.62 10.61 5.76
N GLU A 74 12.62 11.47 5.52
CA GLU A 74 13.22 11.71 4.21
C GLU A 74 13.93 10.45 3.71
N LYS A 75 14.72 9.79 4.56
CA LYS A 75 15.41 8.54 4.19
C LYS A 75 14.43 7.42 3.87
N ARG A 76 13.36 7.26 4.67
CA ARG A 76 12.32 6.26 4.41
C ARG A 76 11.61 6.52 3.09
N THR A 77 11.29 7.79 2.83
CA THR A 77 10.69 8.23 1.57
C THR A 77 11.61 7.98 0.37
N GLU A 78 12.90 8.31 0.49
CA GLU A 78 13.90 8.11 -0.56
C GLU A 78 14.12 6.62 -0.87
N VAL A 79 14.22 5.78 0.17
CA VAL A 79 14.32 4.32 0.02
C VAL A 79 13.12 3.76 -0.75
N PHE A 80 11.90 4.17 -0.38
CA PHE A 80 10.70 3.72 -1.09
C PHE A 80 10.63 4.24 -2.52
N LYS A 81 11.05 5.49 -2.75
CA LYS A 81 11.16 6.05 -4.09
C LYS A 81 12.13 5.22 -4.95
N ALA A 82 13.35 4.99 -4.47
CA ALA A 82 14.37 4.24 -5.22
C ALA A 82 13.92 2.80 -5.53
N LEU A 83 13.30 2.14 -4.55
CA LEU A 83 12.72 0.80 -4.71
C LEU A 83 11.63 0.76 -5.79
N THR A 84 10.66 1.66 -5.68
CA THR A 84 9.49 1.68 -6.58
C THR A 84 9.85 2.17 -7.98
N ASP A 85 10.80 3.10 -8.11
CA ASP A 85 11.39 3.49 -9.41
C ASP A 85 12.10 2.32 -10.08
N HIS A 86 12.89 1.54 -9.33
CA HIS A 86 13.57 0.36 -9.85
C HIS A 86 12.57 -0.70 -10.35
N TRP A 87 11.54 -1.00 -9.55
CA TRP A 87 10.49 -1.94 -9.94
C TRP A 87 9.65 -1.44 -11.12
N ARG A 88 9.42 -0.13 -11.22
CA ARG A 88 8.74 0.48 -12.37
C ARG A 88 9.58 0.32 -13.63
N ALA A 89 10.87 0.66 -13.57
CA ALA A 89 11.78 0.58 -14.71
C ALA A 89 11.92 -0.86 -15.24
N THR A 90 11.95 -1.84 -14.32
CA THR A 90 12.03 -3.27 -14.64
C THR A 90 10.67 -3.91 -14.93
N LYS A 91 9.57 -3.16 -14.85
CA LYS A 91 8.19 -3.63 -15.01
C LYS A 91 7.86 -4.83 -14.12
N MET A 92 8.41 -4.85 -12.90
CA MET A 92 8.25 -5.95 -11.95
C MET A 92 6.78 -6.21 -11.60
N PHE A 93 5.99 -5.13 -11.45
CA PHE A 93 4.58 -5.22 -11.08
C PHE A 93 3.72 -4.40 -12.04
N ALA A 94 2.65 -5.02 -12.55
CA ALA A 94 1.70 -4.35 -13.44
C ALA A 94 1.06 -3.11 -12.78
N ALA A 95 0.88 -3.12 -11.45
CA ALA A 95 0.35 -1.98 -10.70
C ALA A 95 1.15 -0.68 -10.96
N LEU A 96 2.47 -0.77 -11.09
CA LEU A 96 3.36 0.38 -11.30
C LEU A 96 3.25 1.00 -12.69
N ALA A 97 2.55 0.36 -13.64
CA ALA A 97 2.21 0.98 -14.92
C ALA A 97 1.20 2.14 -14.75
N GLY A 98 0.44 2.15 -13.65
CA GLY A 98 -0.53 3.20 -13.31
C GLY A 98 0.07 4.40 -12.58
N TRP A 99 1.38 4.67 -12.73
CA TRP A 99 2.10 5.77 -12.08
C TRP A 99 1.43 7.13 -12.33
N ARG A 100 1.26 7.93 -11.28
CA ARG A 100 0.54 9.22 -11.35
C ARG A 100 1.36 10.43 -10.90
N ASP A 101 2.58 10.21 -10.43
CA ASP A 101 3.37 11.23 -9.74
C ASP A 101 2.62 11.82 -8.53
N GLU A 102 1.85 10.94 -7.85
CA GLU A 102 1.03 11.29 -6.70
C GLU A 102 1.53 10.53 -5.47
N LEU A 103 1.93 11.26 -4.44
CA LEU A 103 2.46 10.69 -3.21
C LEU A 103 1.37 10.53 -2.15
N TYR A 104 1.21 9.32 -1.64
CA TYR A 104 0.33 8.98 -0.53
C TYR A 104 1.12 8.94 0.78
N PRO A 105 0.61 9.57 1.87
CA PRO A 105 1.19 9.42 3.20
C PRO A 105 0.92 8.02 3.76
N VAL A 106 1.94 7.42 4.36
CA VAL A 106 1.83 6.19 5.14
C VAL A 106 1.85 6.53 6.61
N TYR A 107 0.74 6.25 7.29
CA TYR A 107 0.54 6.62 8.69
C TYR A 107 1.00 5.51 9.63
N GLY A 108 1.77 5.89 10.65
CA GLY A 108 2.01 5.09 11.84
C GLY A 108 0.98 5.41 12.91
N GLN A 109 1.29 5.10 14.17
CA GLN A 109 0.35 5.31 15.27
C GLN A 109 -0.07 6.77 15.45
N ASN A 110 0.87 7.72 15.39
CA ASN A 110 0.62 9.15 15.64
C ASN A 110 1.43 10.07 14.70
N GLU A 111 1.96 9.54 13.60
CA GLU A 111 2.83 10.29 12.69
C GLU A 111 2.69 9.79 11.24
N ILE A 112 3.12 10.63 10.29
CA ILE A 112 3.36 10.18 8.92
C ILE A 112 4.78 9.61 8.90
N VAL A 113 4.90 8.31 8.64
CA VAL A 113 6.18 7.60 8.69
C VAL A 113 7.02 7.91 7.45
N PHE A 114 6.39 7.91 6.27
CA PHE A 114 6.99 8.24 4.98
C PHE A 114 5.88 8.49 3.94
N VAL A 115 6.26 8.88 2.72
CA VAL A 115 5.33 8.94 1.58
C VAL A 115 5.75 7.95 0.49
N ILE A 116 4.77 7.41 -0.22
CA ILE A 116 4.95 6.42 -1.29
C ILE A 116 4.14 6.82 -2.51
N GLU A 117 4.59 6.46 -3.72
CA GLU A 117 3.77 6.68 -4.91
C GLU A 117 2.48 5.84 -4.86
N ARG A 118 1.35 6.46 -5.23
CA ARG A 118 0.00 5.89 -5.17
C ARG A 118 -0.15 4.52 -5.86
N ALA A 119 0.47 4.31 -7.01
CA ALA A 119 0.46 3.06 -7.74
C ALA A 119 1.27 1.95 -7.04
N ALA A 120 2.23 2.33 -6.19
CA ALA A 120 3.02 1.39 -5.39
C ALA A 120 2.37 1.05 -4.04
N SER A 121 1.50 1.90 -3.50
CA SER A 121 0.83 1.66 -2.21
C SER A 121 0.17 0.27 -2.06
N PRO A 122 -0.55 -0.29 -3.07
CA PRO A 122 -1.16 -1.62 -2.91
C PRO A 122 -0.14 -2.76 -2.79
N LEU A 123 1.10 -2.58 -3.27
CA LEU A 123 2.14 -3.61 -3.18
C LEU A 123 2.56 -3.87 -1.73
N PHE A 124 2.48 -2.85 -0.88
CA PHE A 124 2.86 -2.92 0.53
C PHE A 124 1.65 -3.08 1.46
N GLY A 125 0.44 -3.18 0.90
CA GLY A 125 -0.79 -3.32 1.66
C GLY A 125 -0.99 -2.21 2.69
N VAL A 126 -0.48 -1.01 2.44
CA VAL A 126 -0.63 0.13 3.34
C VAL A 126 -2.03 0.71 3.20
N ALA A 127 -2.55 1.27 4.30
CA ALA A 127 -3.84 1.95 4.27
C ALA A 127 -3.80 3.13 3.29
N THR A 128 -4.84 3.25 2.48
CA THR A 128 -5.04 4.39 1.58
C THR A 128 -6.34 5.09 1.92
N PHE A 129 -6.38 6.40 1.70
CA PHE A 129 -7.52 7.24 2.07
C PHE A 129 -8.01 7.97 0.83
N GLY A 130 -9.31 8.23 0.79
CA GLY A 130 -9.97 8.92 -0.31
C GLY A 130 -11.20 9.66 0.19
N VAL A 131 -11.60 10.69 -0.57
CA VAL A 131 -12.82 11.45 -0.31
C VAL A 131 -13.85 11.08 -1.35
N HIS A 132 -15.07 10.78 -0.90
CA HIS A 132 -16.21 10.50 -1.76
C HIS A 132 -17.29 11.55 -1.50
N LEU A 133 -17.75 12.24 -2.55
CA LEU A 133 -18.85 13.20 -2.47
C LEU A 133 -20.08 12.61 -3.15
N ASN A 134 -21.19 12.55 -2.42
CA ASN A 134 -22.51 12.24 -2.99
C ASN A 134 -23.26 13.56 -3.16
N ALA A 135 -23.49 13.97 -4.41
CA ALA A 135 -24.26 15.17 -4.74
C ALA A 135 -25.57 14.76 -5.39
N TYR A 136 -26.68 15.35 -4.93
CA TYR A 136 -28.01 15.14 -5.48
C TYR A 136 -28.79 16.46 -5.48
N VAL A 137 -29.73 16.59 -6.40
CA VAL A 137 -30.66 17.72 -6.42
C VAL A 137 -32.05 17.24 -6.04
N VAL A 138 -32.82 18.10 -5.40
CA VAL A 138 -34.21 17.82 -5.01
C VAL A 138 -35.14 18.79 -5.74
N ASP A 139 -36.31 18.31 -6.13
CA ASP A 139 -37.38 19.18 -6.63
C ASP A 139 -38.04 19.97 -5.49
N GLU A 140 -38.97 20.86 -5.85
CA GLU A 140 -39.76 21.65 -4.90
C GLU A 140 -40.60 20.78 -3.94
N GLN A 141 -40.85 19.50 -4.29
CA GLN A 141 -41.56 18.53 -3.46
C GLN A 141 -40.63 17.68 -2.57
N GLY A 142 -39.31 17.90 -2.64
CA GLY A 142 -38.30 17.19 -1.85
C GLY A 142 -37.91 15.81 -2.39
N SER A 143 -38.32 15.45 -3.62
CA SER A 143 -37.90 14.21 -4.25
C SER A 143 -36.53 14.38 -4.91
N THR A 144 -35.65 13.39 -4.75
CA THR A 144 -34.36 13.37 -5.44
C THR A 144 -34.57 13.24 -6.94
N LEU A 145 -34.10 14.22 -7.72
CA LEU A 145 -34.03 14.07 -9.17
C LEU A 145 -32.80 13.21 -9.48
N VAL A 146 -33.04 12.04 -10.07
CA VAL A 146 -32.00 11.08 -10.50
C VAL A 146 -31.61 11.39 -11.94
#